data_AF-A0A017RS05-F1
#
_entry.id   AF-A0A017RS05-F1
#
_cell.length_a   1.000
_cell.length_b   1.000
_cell.length_c   1.000
_cell.angle_alpha   90.00
_cell.angle_beta   90.00
_cell.angle_gamma   90.00
#
_symmetry.space_group_name_H-M   'P 1'
#
loop_
_entity.id
_entity.type
_entity.pdbx_description
1 polymer ?
#
loop_
_entity_poly.entity_id
_entity_poly.type
_entity_poly.pdbx_seq_one_letter_code
_entity_poly.pdbx_strand_id
1 'polypeptide(L)'
;MHDLAKNMDNIYEKIKTVKDSTDDTKAKVNIGKNELNLLLKSIEDIKASFSMVNEKVQNLSNSVSQVSSITETITTIAEQTNLLALNAAIEAARAGEAGRGFAVVADEVRKLAEESRRSADEIKNLIISINEDTEEVIITSKEVDEHVKAQIETVDNTVKSFEDVLGSVETIAPYIEEVYKSVDLTVEVKDTVLAKTENVSSIIEESSASTEEISASSQEMSASAQEVAESVQGLAGIAEELVKSVEKFKM
;
A
#
# COMPACT_ATOMS: atom_id res chain seq x y z
N MET A 1 -16.38 -7.51 -39.15
CA MET A 1 -17.53 -7.14 -38.29
C MET A 1 -17.74 -8.10 -37.12
N HIS A 2 -17.69 -9.43 -37.34
CA HIS A 2 -17.67 -10.42 -36.25
C HIS A 2 -16.53 -10.18 -35.25
N ASP A 3 -15.33 -9.86 -35.73
CA ASP A 3 -14.18 -9.54 -34.87
C ASP A 3 -14.39 -8.26 -34.05
N LEU A 4 -15.15 -7.28 -34.58
CA LEU A 4 -15.41 -6.04 -33.86
C LEU A 4 -16.37 -6.28 -32.69
N ALA A 5 -17.42 -7.08 -32.88
CA ALA A 5 -18.33 -7.46 -31.79
C ALA A 5 -17.58 -8.22 -30.68
N LYS A 6 -16.78 -9.22 -31.05
CA LYS A 6 -15.94 -9.96 -30.11
C LYS A 6 -14.95 -9.06 -29.36
N ASN A 7 -14.38 -8.06 -30.03
CA ASN A 7 -13.51 -7.08 -29.40
C ASN A 7 -14.26 -6.17 -28.41
N MET A 8 -15.51 -5.77 -28.72
CA MET A 8 -16.34 -4.99 -27.80
C MET A 8 -16.69 -5.80 -26.55
N ASP A 9 -17.07 -7.07 -26.69
CA ASP A 9 -17.36 -7.96 -25.55
C ASP A 9 -16.12 -8.12 -24.65
N ASN A 10 -14.93 -8.27 -25.25
CA ASN A 10 -13.68 -8.35 -24.51
C ASN A 10 -13.35 -7.05 -23.76
N ILE A 11 -13.62 -5.89 -24.37
CA ILE A 11 -13.45 -4.59 -23.70
C ILE A 11 -14.43 -4.50 -22.51
N TYR A 12 -15.68 -4.93 -22.69
CA TYR A 12 -16.69 -5.00 -21.63
C TYR A 12 -16.21 -5.82 -20.43
N GLU A 13 -15.70 -7.02 -20.66
CA GLU A 13 -15.15 -7.87 -19.60
C GLU A 13 -13.96 -7.23 -18.91
N LYS A 14 -13.02 -6.64 -19.67
CA LYS A 14 -11.84 -5.97 -19.11
C LYS A 14 -12.22 -4.77 -18.22
N ILE A 15 -13.15 -3.92 -18.66
CA ILE A 15 -13.61 -2.78 -17.87
C ILE A 15 -14.27 -3.27 -16.57
N LYS A 16 -15.06 -4.35 -16.65
CA LYS A 16 -15.65 -4.98 -15.46
C LYS A 16 -14.56 -5.47 -14.49
N THR A 17 -13.53 -6.15 -14.99
CA THR A 17 -12.40 -6.56 -14.14
C THR A 17 -11.68 -5.37 -13.50
N VAL A 18 -11.50 -4.26 -14.22
CA VAL A 18 -10.92 -3.03 -13.67
C VAL A 18 -11.81 -2.44 -12.57
N LYS A 19 -13.14 -2.43 -12.77
CA LYS A 19 -14.09 -1.99 -11.74
C LYS A 19 -14.01 -2.86 -10.48
N ASP A 20 -14.11 -4.18 -10.65
CA ASP A 20 -14.04 -5.12 -9.53
C ASP A 20 -12.71 -4.97 -8.76
N SER A 21 -11.59 -4.77 -9.47
CA SER A 21 -10.27 -4.54 -8.87
C SER A 21 -10.18 -3.20 -8.13
N THR A 22 -10.85 -2.16 -8.64
CA THR A 22 -10.92 -0.83 -8.01
C THR A 22 -11.72 -0.90 -6.71
N ASP A 23 -12.85 -1.61 -6.72
CA ASP A 23 -13.69 -1.83 -5.54
C ASP A 23 -12.95 -2.68 -4.47
N ASP A 24 -12.26 -3.75 -4.87
CA ASP A 24 -11.42 -4.56 -3.97
C ASP A 24 -10.26 -3.73 -3.37
N THR A 25 -9.61 -2.90 -4.18
CA THR A 25 -8.56 -1.99 -3.69
C THR A 25 -9.13 -1.02 -2.64
N LYS A 26 -10.30 -0.43 -2.89
CA LYS A 26 -10.99 0.44 -1.93
C LYS A 26 -11.28 -0.29 -0.61
N ALA A 27 -11.75 -1.54 -0.69
CA ALA A 27 -12.00 -2.35 0.50
C ALA A 27 -10.71 -2.63 1.29
N LYS A 28 -9.63 -3.03 0.61
CA LYS A 28 -8.32 -3.30 1.23
C LYS A 28 -7.70 -2.07 1.87
N VAL A 29 -7.81 -0.90 1.25
CA VAL A 29 -7.35 0.37 1.84
C VAL A 29 -8.11 0.66 3.13
N ASN A 30 -9.43 0.50 3.16
CA ASN A 30 -10.22 0.71 4.37
C ASN A 30 -9.87 -0.28 5.49
N ILE A 31 -9.64 -1.56 5.15
CA ILE A 31 -9.14 -2.55 6.11
C ILE A 31 -7.77 -2.12 6.65
N GLY A 32 -6.85 -1.71 5.77
CA GLY A 32 -5.53 -1.20 6.15
C GLY A 32 -5.60 0.00 7.10
N LYS A 33 -6.49 0.97 6.85
CA LYS A 33 -6.72 2.10 7.77
C LYS A 33 -7.22 1.65 9.15
N ASN A 34 -8.10 0.66 9.22
CA ASN A 34 -8.58 0.11 10.49
C ASN A 34 -7.46 -0.58 11.28
N GLU A 35 -6.62 -1.38 10.60
CA GLU A 35 -5.45 -2.03 11.22
C GLU A 35 -4.45 -0.99 11.73
N LEU A 36 -4.23 0.11 11.01
CA LEU A 36 -3.39 1.22 11.49
C LEU A 36 -3.96 1.91 12.73
N ASN A 37 -5.28 2.06 12.83
CA ASN A 37 -5.91 2.60 14.04
C ASN A 37 -5.70 1.68 15.25
N LEU A 38 -5.76 0.35 15.05
CA LEU A 38 -5.45 -0.62 16.09
C LEU A 38 -3.97 -0.55 16.50
N LEU A 39 -3.07 -0.40 15.52
CA LEU A 39 -1.65 -0.21 15.76
C LEU A 39 -1.37 1.07 16.57
N LEU A 40 -2.02 2.18 16.22
CA LEU A 40 -1.89 3.45 16.94
C LEU A 40 -2.31 3.31 18.40
N LYS A 41 -3.44 2.63 18.66
CA LYS A 41 -3.88 2.31 20.02
C LYS A 41 -2.85 1.44 20.77
N SER A 42 -2.30 0.43 20.12
CA SER A 42 -1.26 -0.42 20.72
C SER A 42 -0.01 0.39 21.11
N ILE A 43 0.39 1.35 20.27
CA ILE A 43 1.50 2.27 20.57
C ILE A 43 1.19 3.15 21.78
N GLU A 44 -0.03 3.66 21.90
CA GLU A 44 -0.48 4.42 23.08
C GLU A 44 -0.45 3.55 24.36
N ASP A 45 -0.89 2.30 24.28
CA ASP A 45 -0.85 1.36 25.41
C ASP A 45 0.59 1.03 25.84
N ILE A 46 1.52 0.89 24.88
CA ILE A 46 2.96 0.73 25.14
C ILE A 46 3.49 1.96 25.87
N LYS A 47 3.18 3.17 25.38
CA LYS A 47 3.61 4.42 26.01
C LYS A 47 3.13 4.53 27.46
N ALA A 48 1.86 4.19 27.70
CA ALA A 48 1.30 4.17 29.06
C ALA A 48 2.02 3.17 29.96
N SER A 49 2.31 1.97 29.45
CA SER A 49 3.03 0.93 30.18
C SER A 49 4.44 1.40 30.58
N PHE A 50 5.18 2.02 29.67
CA PHE A 50 6.51 2.57 29.97
C PHE A 50 6.47 3.76 30.93
N SER A 51 5.42 4.60 30.88
CA SER A 51 5.21 5.64 31.88
C SER A 51 5.06 5.05 33.28
N MET A 52 4.34 3.93 33.42
CA MET A 52 4.23 3.22 34.70
C MET A 52 5.55 2.63 35.16
N VAL A 53 6.35 2.06 34.24
CA VAL A 53 7.70 1.57 34.55
C VAL A 53 8.56 2.70 35.11
N ASN A 54 8.58 3.87 34.46
CA ASN A 54 9.31 5.04 34.93
C ASN A 54 8.92 5.47 36.34
N GLU A 55 7.63 5.47 36.65
CA GLU A 55 7.14 5.79 37.99
C GLU A 55 7.63 4.77 39.03
N LYS A 56 7.58 3.48 38.71
CA LYS A 56 8.06 2.41 39.61
C LYS A 56 9.56 2.48 39.84
N VAL A 57 10.33 2.76 38.79
CA VAL A 57 11.79 2.94 38.83
C VAL A 57 12.16 4.17 39.67
N GLN A 58 11.44 5.27 39.54
CA GLN A 58 11.64 6.46 40.38
C GLN A 58 11.38 6.15 41.86
N ASN A 59 10.32 5.41 42.17
CA ASN A 59 10.02 4.97 43.53
C ASN A 59 11.06 3.99 44.09
N LEU A 60 11.60 3.10 43.25
CA LEU A 60 12.71 2.23 43.61
C LEU A 60 13.96 3.05 43.96
N SER A 61 14.34 4.02 43.13
CA SER A 61 15.48 4.91 43.38
C SER A 61 15.36 5.63 44.74
N ASN A 62 14.17 6.17 45.05
CA ASN A 62 13.90 6.80 46.35
C ASN A 62 14.06 5.80 47.52
N SER A 63 13.56 4.56 47.35
CA SER A 63 13.65 3.52 48.37
C SER A 63 15.11 3.11 48.60
N VAL A 64 15.88 2.93 47.52
CA VAL A 64 17.32 2.62 47.57
C VAL A 64 18.09 3.74 48.26
N SER A 65 17.76 5.01 48.00
CA SER A 65 18.35 6.15 48.71
C SER A 65 18.07 6.10 50.23
N GLN A 66 16.87 5.70 50.65
CA GLN A 66 16.54 5.54 52.06
C GLN A 66 17.33 4.39 52.70
N VAL A 67 17.41 3.24 52.03
CA VAL A 67 18.22 2.11 52.51
C VAL A 67 19.69 2.51 52.63
N SER A 68 20.22 3.30 51.68
CA SER A 68 21.60 3.81 51.73
C SER A 68 21.87 4.63 53.01
N SER A 69 20.98 5.54 53.37
CA SER A 69 21.09 6.35 54.60
C SER A 69 21.00 5.50 55.88
N ILE A 70 20.15 4.47 55.89
CA ILE A 70 20.06 3.52 57.00
C ILE A 70 21.37 2.72 57.12
N THR A 71 21.91 2.23 56.01
CA THR A 71 23.18 1.48 55.98
C THR A 71 24.37 2.33 56.46
N GLU A 72 24.40 3.62 56.10
CA GLU A 72 25.40 4.57 56.61
C GLU A 72 25.28 4.78 58.13
N THR A 73 24.05 4.85 58.64
CA THR A 73 23.78 4.92 60.08
C THR A 73 24.24 3.66 60.81
N ILE A 74 23.97 2.47 60.25
CA ILE A 74 24.44 1.19 60.80
C ILE A 74 25.96 1.13 60.83
N THR A 75 26.62 1.58 59.76
CA THR A 75 28.09 1.65 59.67
C THR A 75 28.65 2.52 60.80
N THR A 76 28.04 3.70 61.00
CA THR A 76 28.42 4.63 62.09
C THR A 76 28.22 4.01 63.47
N ILE A 77 27.10 3.32 63.71
CA ILE A 77 26.82 2.63 64.97
C ILE A 77 27.83 1.50 65.21
N ALA A 78 28.16 0.72 64.18
CA ALA A 78 29.14 -0.35 64.26
C ALA A 78 30.54 0.20 64.61
N GLU A 79 30.96 1.31 64.01
CA GLU A 79 32.22 1.99 64.34
C GLU A 79 32.25 2.50 65.78
N GLN A 80 31.18 3.16 66.24
CA GLN A 80 31.06 3.63 67.63
C GLN A 80 31.06 2.47 68.63
N THR A 81 30.36 1.38 68.32
CA THR A 81 30.30 0.18 69.16
C THR A 81 31.66 -0.50 69.23
N ASN A 82 32.38 -0.58 68.11
CA ASN A 82 33.74 -1.09 68.06
C ASN A 82 34.70 -0.24 68.91
N LEU A 83 34.57 1.09 68.87
CA LEU A 83 35.37 2.01 69.70
C LEU A 83 35.05 1.87 71.19
N LEU A 84 33.76 1.74 71.55
CA LEU A 84 33.30 1.50 72.92
C LEU A 84 33.82 0.15 73.46
N ALA A 85 33.72 -0.90 72.65
CA ALA A 85 34.22 -2.23 72.98
C ALA A 85 35.74 -2.24 73.19
N LEU A 86 36.48 -1.50 72.35
CA LEU A 86 37.92 -1.33 72.51
C LEU A 86 38.26 -0.62 73.83
N ASN A 87 37.57 0.47 74.15
CA ASN A 87 37.76 1.18 75.43
C ASN A 87 37.43 0.29 76.63
N ALA A 88 36.37 -0.51 76.55
CA ALA A 88 36.00 -1.47 77.59
C ALA A 88 37.05 -2.58 77.75
N ALA A 89 37.63 -3.09 76.65
CA ALA A 89 38.71 -4.07 76.69
C ALA A 89 39.97 -3.51 77.34
N ILE A 90 40.31 -2.24 77.06
CA ILE A 90 41.44 -1.53 77.70
C ILE A 90 41.21 -1.41 79.21
N GLU A 91 40.02 -0.97 79.64
CA GLU A 91 39.71 -0.79 81.07
C GLU A 91 39.62 -2.15 81.81
N ALA A 92 39.11 -3.19 81.15
CA ALA A 92 39.10 -4.54 81.67
C ALA A 92 40.52 -5.11 81.87
N ALA A 93 41.44 -4.84 80.93
CA ALA A 93 42.86 -5.19 81.08
C ALA A 93 43.52 -4.42 82.24
N ARG A 94 43.11 -3.16 82.45
CA ARG A 94 43.60 -2.31 83.54
C ARG A 94 43.16 -2.78 84.93
N ALA A 95 41.99 -3.40 85.04
CA ALA A 95 41.47 -4.01 86.27
C ALA A 95 42.12 -5.36 86.64
N GLY A 96 43.03 -5.89 85.81
CA GLY A 96 43.77 -7.12 86.09
C GLY A 96 42.87 -8.35 86.20
N GLU A 97 43.06 -9.20 87.21
CA GLU A 97 42.26 -10.43 87.38
C GLU A 97 40.76 -10.17 87.57
N ALA A 98 40.37 -9.05 88.18
CA ALA A 98 38.97 -8.70 88.41
C ALA A 98 38.23 -8.34 87.10
N GLY A 99 38.94 -7.92 86.05
CA GLY A 99 38.38 -7.52 84.76
C GLY A 99 38.31 -8.64 83.73
N ARG A 100 38.80 -9.85 84.05
CA ARG A 100 39.00 -10.93 83.07
C ARG A 100 37.71 -11.37 82.36
N GLY A 101 36.58 -11.41 83.08
CA GLY A 101 35.27 -11.69 82.49
C GLY A 101 34.75 -10.57 81.59
N PHE A 102 34.97 -9.31 81.98
CA PHE A 102 34.61 -8.15 81.16
C PHE A 102 35.45 -8.04 79.88
N ALA A 103 36.72 -8.44 79.92
CA ALA A 103 37.59 -8.46 78.75
C ALA A 103 37.07 -9.42 77.66
N VAL A 104 36.54 -10.59 78.05
CA VAL A 104 35.94 -11.56 77.10
C VAL A 104 34.69 -10.97 76.45
N VAL A 105 33.81 -10.34 77.24
CA VAL A 105 32.60 -9.69 76.71
C VAL A 105 32.97 -8.54 75.77
N ALA A 106 33.95 -7.72 76.13
CA ALA A 106 34.40 -6.60 75.30
C ALA A 106 34.97 -7.07 73.95
N ASP A 107 35.77 -8.15 73.91
CA ASP A 107 36.27 -8.69 72.63
C ASP A 107 35.15 -9.31 71.78
N GLU A 108 34.14 -9.93 72.39
CA GLU A 108 32.99 -10.46 71.67
C GLU A 108 32.12 -9.35 71.06
N VAL A 109 31.85 -8.27 71.82
CA VAL A 109 31.15 -7.08 71.30
C VAL A 109 31.95 -6.42 70.17
N ARG A 110 33.29 -6.37 70.29
CA ARG A 110 34.17 -5.86 69.23
C ARG A 110 34.04 -6.67 67.94
N LYS A 111 34.04 -8.00 68.03
CA LYS A 111 33.84 -8.88 66.86
C LYS A 111 32.47 -8.69 66.21
N LEU A 112 31.41 -8.60 67.00
CA LEU A 112 30.05 -8.34 66.50
C LEU A 112 29.94 -6.98 65.79
N ALA A 113 30.63 -5.96 66.31
CA ALA A 113 30.68 -4.64 65.68
C ALA A 113 31.44 -4.67 64.35
N GLU A 114 32.55 -5.40 64.27
CA GLU A 114 33.32 -5.60 63.04
C GLU A 114 32.55 -6.40 61.99
N GLU A 115 31.82 -7.44 62.39
CA GLU A 115 30.90 -8.18 61.53
C GLU A 115 29.76 -7.30 61.01
N SER A 116 29.15 -6.49 61.89
CA SER A 116 28.08 -5.56 61.51
C SER A 116 28.56 -4.54 60.47
N ARG A 117 29.78 -4.02 60.63
CA ARG A 117 30.40 -3.12 59.65
C ARG A 117 30.58 -3.82 58.30
N ARG A 118 31.12 -5.04 58.29
CA ARG A 118 31.30 -5.82 57.05
C ARG A 118 29.97 -6.07 56.32
N SER A 119 28.92 -6.45 57.06
CA SER A 119 27.60 -6.63 56.46
C SER A 119 27.01 -5.32 55.92
N ALA A 120 27.25 -4.19 56.59
CA ALA A 120 26.84 -2.88 56.08
C ALA A 120 27.58 -2.52 54.77
N ASP A 121 28.87 -2.81 54.66
CA ASP A 121 29.64 -2.63 53.42
C ASP A 121 29.13 -3.52 52.27
N GLU A 122 28.77 -4.76 52.56
CA GLU A 122 28.14 -5.66 51.56
C GLU A 122 26.80 -5.11 51.06
N ILE A 123 25.94 -4.61 51.96
CA ILE A 123 24.68 -3.96 51.60
C ILE A 123 24.94 -2.71 50.76
N LYS A 124 25.95 -1.91 51.09
CA LYS A 124 26.33 -0.72 50.32
C LYS A 124 26.70 -1.06 48.87
N ASN A 125 27.45 -2.14 48.66
CA ASN A 125 27.80 -2.58 47.31
C ASN A 125 26.56 -3.04 46.52
N LEU A 126 25.62 -3.74 47.16
CA LEU A 126 24.34 -4.11 46.54
C LEU A 126 23.52 -2.87 46.14
N ILE A 127 23.49 -1.84 47.00
CA ILE A 127 22.82 -0.57 46.71
C ILE A 127 23.41 0.13 45.49
N ILE A 128 24.74 0.13 45.36
CA ILE A 128 25.42 0.72 44.19
C ILE A 128 25.00 -0.02 42.91
N SER A 129 25.05 -1.35 42.91
CA SER A 129 24.63 -2.16 41.77
C SER A 129 23.16 -1.92 41.39
N ILE A 130 22.26 -1.86 42.38
CA ILE A 130 20.84 -1.59 42.11
C ILE A 130 20.64 -0.18 41.52
N ASN A 131 21.42 0.81 41.96
CA ASN A 131 21.34 2.17 41.39
C ASN A 131 21.82 2.20 39.94
N GLU A 132 22.90 1.49 39.60
CA GLU A 132 23.40 1.37 38.22
C GLU A 132 22.33 0.74 37.32
N ASP A 133 21.74 -0.39 37.73
CA ASP A 133 20.65 -1.04 37.01
C ASP A 133 19.43 -0.10 36.83
N THR A 134 19.11 0.66 37.87
CA THR A 134 17.99 1.63 37.85
C THR A 134 18.26 2.76 36.86
N GLU A 135 19.49 3.26 36.78
CA GLU A 135 19.88 4.31 35.83
C GLU A 135 19.83 3.80 34.38
N GLU A 136 20.29 2.57 34.12
CA GLU A 136 20.18 1.93 32.81
C GLU A 136 18.72 1.81 32.34
N VAL A 137 17.81 1.42 33.24
CA VAL A 137 16.37 1.36 32.94
C VAL A 137 15.80 2.75 32.60
N ILE A 138 16.25 3.82 33.26
CA ILE A 138 15.82 5.19 32.94
C ILE A 138 16.29 5.60 31.54
N ILE A 139 17.53 5.27 31.17
CA ILE A 139 18.10 5.59 29.85
C ILE A 139 17.32 4.87 28.76
N THR A 140 17.19 3.54 28.88
CA THR A 140 16.49 2.71 27.90
C THR A 140 15.01 3.10 27.77
N SER A 141 14.36 3.51 28.87
CA SER A 141 12.98 4.00 28.82
C SER A 141 12.83 5.33 28.05
N LYS A 142 13.84 6.20 28.08
CA LYS A 142 13.85 7.42 27.24
C LYS A 142 13.98 7.09 25.76
N GLU A 143 14.85 6.13 25.41
CA GLU A 143 14.98 5.66 24.03
C GLU A 143 13.66 5.09 23.50
N VAL A 144 12.92 4.36 24.34
CA VAL A 144 11.58 3.86 23.99
C VAL A 144 10.60 4.99 23.69
N ASP A 145 10.62 6.10 24.45
CA ASP A 145 9.75 7.26 24.16
C ASP A 145 10.09 7.91 22.79
N GLU A 146 11.37 7.96 22.43
CA GLU A 146 11.79 8.41 21.09
C GLU A 146 11.32 7.46 19.98
N HIS A 147 11.47 6.15 20.17
CA HIS A 147 10.97 5.15 19.22
C HIS A 147 9.46 5.20 19.04
N VAL A 148 8.71 5.36 20.13
CA VAL A 148 7.24 5.53 20.10
C VAL A 148 6.85 6.76 19.27
N LYS A 149 7.52 7.91 19.46
CA LYS A 149 7.26 9.12 18.68
C LYS A 149 7.51 8.91 17.18
N ALA A 150 8.65 8.31 16.83
CA ALA A 150 8.98 8.00 15.44
C ALA A 150 7.97 7.03 14.80
N GLN A 151 7.45 6.08 15.59
CA GLN A 151 6.45 5.13 15.13
C GLN A 151 5.10 5.81 14.86
N ILE A 152 4.67 6.75 15.72
CA ILE A 152 3.46 7.55 15.48
C ILE A 152 3.57 8.33 14.16
N GLU A 153 4.71 8.98 13.91
CA GLU A 153 4.95 9.71 12.65
C GLU A 153 4.90 8.78 11.43
N THR A 154 5.48 7.58 11.55
CA THR A 154 5.44 6.57 10.48
C THR A 154 4.02 6.11 10.19
N VAL A 155 3.21 5.88 11.22
CA VAL A 155 1.80 5.52 11.08
C VAL A 155 1.03 6.64 10.39
N ASP A 156 1.21 7.90 10.80
CA ASP A 156 0.54 9.06 10.18
C ASP A 156 0.87 9.18 8.68
N ASN A 157 2.14 9.03 8.31
CA ASN A 157 2.56 9.03 6.91
C ASN A 157 1.96 7.86 6.11
N THR A 158 1.78 6.70 6.73
CA THR A 158 1.12 5.54 6.10
C THR A 158 -0.38 5.80 5.89
N VAL A 159 -1.05 6.44 6.86
CA VAL A 159 -2.46 6.84 6.73
C VAL A 159 -2.65 7.80 5.56
N LYS A 160 -1.78 8.83 5.44
CA LYS A 160 -1.80 9.77 4.29
C LYS A 160 -1.60 9.05 2.96
N SER A 161 -0.65 8.12 2.90
CA SER A 161 -0.41 7.32 1.69
C SER A 161 -1.65 6.51 1.29
N PHE A 162 -2.38 5.94 2.25
CA PHE A 162 -3.65 5.27 1.98
C PHE A 162 -4.75 6.22 1.51
N GLU A 163 -4.79 7.45 1.99
CA GLU A 163 -5.71 8.49 1.52
C GLU A 163 -5.43 8.87 0.06
N ASP A 164 -4.15 9.01 -0.31
CA ASP A 164 -3.75 9.28 -1.69
C ASP A 164 -4.13 8.12 -2.64
N VAL A 165 -3.97 6.87 -2.19
CA VAL A 165 -4.42 5.69 -2.94
C VAL A 165 -5.94 5.70 -3.10
N LEU A 166 -6.68 6.00 -2.04
CA LEU A 166 -8.14 6.09 -2.10
C LEU A 166 -8.59 7.17 -3.09
N GLY A 167 -7.97 8.35 -3.04
CA GLY A 167 -8.24 9.43 -3.98
C GLY A 167 -7.97 9.01 -5.43
N SER A 168 -6.85 8.32 -5.68
CA SER A 168 -6.52 7.78 -7.00
C SER A 168 -7.56 6.77 -7.50
N VAL A 169 -8.00 5.85 -6.63
CA VAL A 169 -9.06 4.87 -6.91
C VAL A 169 -10.39 5.57 -7.23
N GLU A 170 -10.75 6.62 -6.50
CA GLU A 170 -11.97 7.38 -6.74
C GLU A 170 -11.96 8.14 -8.07
N THR A 171 -10.79 8.58 -8.55
CA THR A 171 -10.67 9.18 -9.89
C THR A 171 -10.84 8.18 -11.02
N ILE A 172 -10.65 6.88 -10.80
CA ILE A 172 -10.79 5.84 -11.83
C ILE A 172 -12.27 5.53 -12.13
N ALA A 173 -13.15 5.61 -11.12
CA ALA A 173 -14.58 5.33 -11.28
C ALA A 173 -15.27 6.12 -12.41
N PRO A 174 -15.12 7.46 -12.54
CA PRO A 174 -15.72 8.19 -13.66
C PRO A 174 -15.13 7.79 -15.02
N TYR A 175 -13.84 7.46 -15.11
CA TYR A 175 -13.24 6.98 -16.35
C TYR A 175 -13.81 5.62 -16.77
N ILE A 176 -14.06 4.71 -15.83
CA ILE A 176 -14.74 3.43 -16.11
C ILE A 176 -16.12 3.68 -16.74
N GLU A 177 -16.90 4.63 -16.20
CA GLU A 177 -18.22 4.97 -16.74
C GLU A 177 -18.14 5.61 -18.13
N GLU A 178 -17.15 6.48 -18.36
CA GLU A 178 -16.91 7.09 -19.66
C GLU A 178 -16.55 6.04 -20.73
N VAL A 179 -15.71 5.06 -20.37
CA VAL A 179 -15.35 3.99 -21.30
C VAL A 179 -16.58 3.12 -21.63
N TYR A 180 -17.42 2.78 -20.65
CA TYR A 180 -18.69 2.07 -20.93
C TYR A 180 -19.55 2.81 -21.96
N LYS A 181 -19.76 4.13 -21.78
CA LYS A 181 -20.49 4.97 -22.74
C LYS A 181 -19.85 4.97 -24.12
N SER A 182 -18.53 5.07 -24.19
CA SER A 182 -17.79 5.06 -25.46
C SER A 182 -17.92 3.72 -26.20
N VAL A 183 -17.95 2.60 -25.46
CA VAL A 183 -18.14 1.27 -26.04
C VAL A 183 -19.55 1.12 -26.60
N ASP A 184 -20.57 1.56 -25.86
CA ASP A 184 -21.96 1.55 -26.34
C ASP A 184 -22.15 2.36 -27.63
N LEU A 185 -21.60 3.58 -27.67
CA LEU A 185 -21.61 4.40 -28.88
C LEU A 185 -20.90 3.71 -30.06
N THR A 186 -19.81 2.98 -29.78
CA THR A 186 -19.08 2.24 -30.82
C THR A 186 -19.92 1.09 -31.39
N VAL A 187 -20.71 0.42 -30.54
CA VAL A 187 -21.64 -0.63 -30.97
C VAL A 187 -22.74 -0.06 -31.87
N GLU A 188 -23.31 1.08 -31.51
CA GLU A 188 -24.35 1.75 -32.32
C GLU A 188 -23.80 2.21 -33.70
N VAL A 189 -22.60 2.80 -33.71
CA VAL A 189 -21.93 3.20 -34.96
C VAL A 189 -21.60 1.99 -35.82
N LYS A 190 -21.16 0.88 -35.22
CA LYS A 190 -20.92 -0.39 -35.93
C LYS A 190 -22.18 -0.86 -36.65
N ASP A 191 -23.33 -0.88 -35.98
CA ASP A 191 -24.59 -1.35 -36.58
C ASP A 191 -25.01 -0.46 -37.74
N THR A 192 -24.85 0.86 -37.60
CA THR A 192 -25.11 1.81 -38.68
C THR A 192 -24.21 1.58 -39.90
N VAL A 193 -22.92 1.32 -39.68
CA VAL A 193 -21.96 1.02 -40.77
C VAL A 193 -22.30 -0.30 -41.45
N LEU A 194 -22.73 -1.31 -40.70
CA LEU A 194 -23.16 -2.60 -41.25
C LEU A 194 -24.33 -2.41 -42.23
N ALA A 195 -25.39 -1.72 -41.79
CA ALA A 195 -26.57 -1.45 -42.62
C ALA A 195 -26.22 -0.65 -43.89
N LYS A 196 -25.31 0.33 -43.80
CA LYS A 196 -24.85 1.08 -44.98
C LYS A 196 -24.05 0.20 -45.95
N THR A 197 -23.24 -0.71 -45.43
CA THR A 197 -22.43 -1.62 -46.25
C THR A 197 -23.32 -2.60 -47.01
N GLU A 198 -24.37 -3.13 -46.37
CA GLU A 198 -25.37 -3.99 -47.01
C GLU A 198 -26.11 -3.26 -48.14
N ASN A 199 -26.55 -2.01 -47.91
CA ASN A 199 -27.16 -1.18 -48.95
C ASN A 199 -26.21 -0.95 -50.14
N VAL A 200 -24.93 -0.68 -49.89
CA VAL A 200 -23.93 -0.52 -50.96
C VAL A 200 -23.76 -1.82 -51.75
N SER A 201 -23.76 -2.98 -51.09
CA SER A 201 -23.71 -4.28 -51.76
C SER A 201 -24.89 -4.47 -52.70
N SER A 202 -26.11 -4.16 -52.26
CA SER A 202 -27.31 -4.25 -53.10
C SER A 202 -27.26 -3.30 -54.30
N ILE A 203 -26.77 -2.07 -54.11
CA ILE A 203 -26.58 -1.10 -55.21
C ILE A 203 -25.55 -1.62 -56.22
N ILE A 204 -24.47 -2.26 -55.76
CA ILE A 204 -23.45 -2.85 -56.65
C ILE A 204 -24.05 -4.00 -57.48
N GLU A 205 -24.87 -4.86 -56.87
CA GLU A 205 -25.56 -5.95 -57.58
C GLU A 205 -26.49 -5.40 -58.67
N GLU A 206 -27.31 -4.40 -58.35
CA GLU A 206 -28.20 -3.73 -59.31
C GLU A 206 -27.41 -3.03 -60.43
N SER A 207 -26.32 -2.35 -60.09
CA SER A 207 -25.44 -1.70 -61.06
C SER A 207 -24.75 -2.72 -61.97
N SER A 208 -24.39 -3.90 -61.46
CA SER A 208 -23.81 -4.97 -62.26
C SER A 208 -24.83 -5.51 -63.27
N ALA A 209 -26.05 -5.80 -62.82
CA ALA A 209 -27.15 -6.25 -63.68
C ALA A 209 -27.48 -5.20 -64.77
N SER A 210 -27.55 -3.93 -64.40
CA SER A 210 -27.76 -2.82 -65.35
C SER A 210 -26.65 -2.73 -66.39
N THR A 211 -25.40 -2.98 -65.98
CA THR A 211 -24.24 -2.97 -66.90
C THR A 211 -24.30 -4.13 -67.88
N GLU A 212 -24.73 -5.32 -67.43
CA GLU A 212 -24.96 -6.48 -68.31
C GLU A 212 -26.05 -6.20 -69.34
N GLU A 213 -27.17 -5.60 -68.93
CA GLU A 213 -28.26 -5.22 -69.83
C GLU A 213 -27.80 -4.18 -70.86
N ILE A 214 -27.10 -3.13 -70.43
CA ILE A 214 -26.51 -2.12 -71.33
C ILE A 214 -25.55 -2.77 -72.34
N SER A 215 -24.73 -3.73 -71.90
CA SER A 215 -23.82 -4.44 -72.78
C SER A 215 -24.58 -5.26 -73.83
N ALA A 216 -25.65 -5.95 -73.44
CA ALA A 216 -26.50 -6.70 -74.35
C ALA A 216 -27.20 -5.78 -75.37
N SER A 217 -27.83 -4.68 -74.92
CA SER A 217 -28.45 -3.69 -75.80
C SER A 217 -27.43 -3.04 -76.75
N SER A 218 -26.21 -2.80 -76.30
CA SER A 218 -25.13 -2.27 -77.16
C SER A 218 -24.74 -3.25 -78.26
N GLN A 219 -24.73 -4.56 -77.98
CA GLN A 219 -24.50 -5.60 -78.97
C GLN A 219 -25.63 -5.68 -80.00
N GLU A 220 -26.89 -5.65 -79.56
CA GLU A 220 -28.05 -5.60 -80.46
C GLU A 220 -28.04 -4.37 -81.35
N MET A 221 -27.77 -3.19 -80.77
CA MET A 221 -27.66 -1.94 -81.51
C MET A 221 -26.55 -1.98 -82.56
N SER A 222 -25.40 -2.59 -82.24
CA SER A 222 -24.33 -2.79 -83.20
C SER A 222 -24.75 -3.71 -84.35
N ALA A 223 -25.50 -4.78 -84.08
CA ALA A 223 -26.02 -5.67 -85.10
C ALA A 223 -27.05 -4.98 -86.01
N SER A 224 -28.00 -4.25 -85.44
CA SER A 224 -28.98 -3.47 -86.22
C SER A 224 -28.31 -2.38 -87.06
N ALA A 225 -27.28 -1.72 -86.54
CA ALA A 225 -26.51 -0.74 -87.32
C ALA A 225 -25.83 -1.38 -88.54
N GLN A 226 -25.35 -2.61 -88.41
CA GLN A 226 -24.78 -3.38 -89.51
C GLN A 226 -25.84 -3.72 -90.57
N GLU A 227 -27.02 -4.19 -90.17
CA GLU A 227 -28.14 -4.49 -91.08
C GLU A 227 -28.63 -3.24 -91.83
N VAL A 228 -28.69 -2.09 -91.14
CA VAL A 228 -29.04 -0.80 -91.76
C VAL A 228 -27.98 -0.41 -92.80
N ALA A 229 -26.69 -0.55 -92.46
CA ALA A 229 -25.61 -0.26 -93.40
C ALA A 229 -25.70 -1.14 -94.66
N GLU A 230 -25.94 -2.44 -94.49
CA GLU A 230 -26.16 -3.38 -95.61
C GLU A 230 -27.38 -2.99 -96.46
N SER A 231 -28.49 -2.63 -95.82
CA SER A 231 -29.72 -2.19 -96.50
C SER A 231 -29.51 -0.92 -97.30
N VAL A 232 -28.79 0.07 -96.74
CA VAL A 232 -28.42 1.31 -97.43
C VAL A 232 -27.53 1.02 -98.63
N GLN A 233 -26.58 0.09 -98.50
CA GLN A 233 -25.71 -0.33 -99.61
C GLN A 233 -26.50 -1.05 -100.71
N GLY A 234 -27.46 -1.90 -100.34
CA GLY A 234 -28.40 -2.52 -101.28
C GLY A 234 -29.28 -1.49 -102.01
N LEU A 235 -29.85 -0.52 -101.29
CA LEU A 235 -30.63 0.58 -101.88
C LEU A 235 -29.80 1.42 -102.85
N ALA A 236 -28.54 1.72 -102.50
CA ALA A 236 -27.62 2.42 -103.41
C ALA A 236 -27.39 1.63 -104.70
N GLY A 237 -27.21 0.31 -104.60
CA GLY A 237 -27.10 -0.58 -105.76
C GLY A 237 -28.37 -0.58 -106.63
N ILE A 238 -29.55 -0.69 -106.04
CA ILE A 238 -30.84 -0.61 -106.76
C ILE A 238 -30.99 0.75 -107.45
N ALA A 239 -30.64 1.84 -106.76
CA ALA A 239 -30.68 3.19 -107.34
C ALA A 239 -29.76 3.32 -108.56
N GLU A 240 -28.54 2.76 -108.51
CA GLU A 240 -27.64 2.71 -109.67
C GLU A 240 -28.22 1.91 -110.85
N GLU A 241 -28.84 0.75 -110.59
CA GLU A 241 -29.50 -0.04 -111.63
C GLU A 241 -30.69 0.70 -112.25
N LEU A 242 -31.46 1.41 -111.43
CA LEU A 242 -32.58 2.23 -111.90
C LEU A 242 -32.08 3.35 -112.82
N VAL A 243 -31.01 4.06 -112.43
CA VAL A 243 -30.38 5.10 -113.25
C VAL A 243 -29.92 4.52 -114.59
N LYS A 244 -29.18 3.40 -114.58
CA LYS A 244 -28.76 2.70 -115.80
C LYS A 244 -29.94 2.30 -116.69
N SER A 245 -31.05 1.87 -116.08
CA SER A 245 -32.26 1.47 -116.81
C SER A 245 -32.95 2.66 -117.47
N VAL A 246 -33.06 3.79 -116.77
CA VAL A 246 -33.63 5.04 -117.33
C VAL A 246 -32.77 5.60 -118.46
N GLU A 247 -31.43 5.50 -118.37
CA GLU A 247 -30.52 5.90 -119.44
C GLU A 247 -30.75 5.12 -120.74
N LYS A 248 -31.09 3.83 -120.66
CA LYS A 248 -31.45 3.02 -121.84
C LYS A 248 -32.70 3.52 -122.57
N PHE A 249 -33.63 4.17 -121.87
CA PHE A 249 -34.84 4.76 -122.46
C PHE A 249 -34.66 6.21 -122.92
N LYS A 250 -33.48 6.81 -122.70
CA LYS A 250 -33.11 8.14 -123.21
C LYS A 250 -32.40 8.11 -124.57
N MET A 251 -32.12 6.92 -125.12
CA MET A 251 -31.75 6.71 -126.53
C MET A 251 -32.99 6.46 -127.38
#